data_AF-G0ACA5-F1
#
_entry.id   AF-G0ACA5-F1
#
_cell.length_a   1.000
_cell.length_b   1.000
_cell.length_c   1.000
_cell.angle_alpha   90.00
_cell.angle_beta   90.00
_cell.angle_gamma   90.00
#
_symmetry.space_group_name_H-M   'P 1'
#
loop_
_entity.id
_entity.type
_entity.pdbx_description
1 polymer ?
#
loop_
_entity_poly.entity_id
_entity_poly.type
_entity_poly.pdbx_seq_one_letter_code
_entity_poly.pdbx_strand_id
1 'polypeptide(L)'
;MRTKDLSTLQTIFCVIALAPGIWYFFCDGIEVLARQNTRAIDRNVAFQTVAQYHIAKRSGLARVACAQAAAASTSFLRANDEKDYEQWKNTERSDCKIAGIEMASN
;
A
#
# COMPACT_ATOMS: atom_id res chain seq x y z
N MET A 1 -3.30 -59.94 3.32
CA MET A 1 -3.00 -58.50 3.45
C MET A 1 -3.31 -57.80 2.13
N ARG A 2 -4.51 -57.22 1.96
CA ARG A 2 -4.85 -56.37 0.80
C ARG A 2 -6.13 -55.56 1.11
N THR A 3 -6.00 -54.49 1.90
CA THR A 3 -7.10 -53.56 2.20
C THR A 3 -6.54 -52.16 2.50
N LYS A 4 -5.91 -51.49 1.53
CA LYS A 4 -5.51 -50.06 1.69
C LYS A 4 -5.77 -49.18 0.47
N ASP A 5 -6.10 -49.73 -0.69
CA ASP A 5 -6.25 -48.92 -1.91
C ASP A 5 -7.63 -48.26 -2.07
N LEU A 6 -8.70 -48.90 -1.59
CA LEU A 6 -10.07 -48.41 -1.79
C LEU A 6 -10.43 -47.19 -0.92
N SER A 7 -9.82 -47.05 0.27
CA SER A 7 -10.07 -45.91 1.18
C SER A 7 -9.32 -44.65 0.77
N THR A 8 -8.10 -44.80 0.22
CA THR A 8 -7.23 -43.66 -0.11
C THR A 8 -7.71 -42.96 -1.38
N LEU A 9 -8.16 -43.73 -2.37
CA LEU A 9 -8.70 -43.18 -3.63
C LEU A 9 -10.00 -42.39 -3.41
N GLN A 10 -10.87 -42.89 -2.51
CA GLN A 10 -12.12 -42.22 -2.17
C GLN A 10 -11.88 -40.89 -1.45
N THR A 11 -10.92 -40.83 -0.51
CA THR A 11 -10.56 -39.58 0.17
C THR A 11 -9.97 -38.55 -0.79
N ILE A 12 -9.10 -38.96 -1.72
CA ILE A 12 -8.50 -38.06 -2.71
C ILE A 12 -9.59 -37.47 -3.62
N PHE A 13 -10.54 -38.29 -4.08
CA PHE A 13 -11.65 -37.82 -4.89
C PHE A 13 -12.53 -36.79 -4.17
N CYS A 14 -12.83 -37.01 -2.88
CA CYS A 14 -13.59 -36.04 -2.09
C CYS A 14 -12.87 -34.70 -1.95
N VAL A 15 -11.55 -34.71 -1.73
CA VAL A 15 -10.78 -33.46 -1.61
C VAL A 15 -10.74 -32.70 -2.94
N ILE A 16 -10.53 -33.40 -4.06
CA ILE A 16 -10.51 -32.80 -5.40
C ILE A 16 -11.90 -32.27 -5.79
N ALA A 17 -12.98 -32.93 -5.39
CA ALA A 17 -14.34 -32.48 -5.69
C ALA A 17 -14.79 -31.30 -4.81
N LEU A 18 -14.32 -31.20 -3.56
CA LEU A 18 -14.70 -30.14 -2.62
C LEU A 18 -13.82 -28.90 -2.72
N ALA A 19 -12.55 -29.04 -3.11
CA ALA A 19 -11.60 -27.92 -3.24
C ALA A 19 -12.07 -26.80 -4.20
N PRO A 20 -12.70 -27.08 -5.36
CA PRO A 20 -13.21 -26.03 -6.26
C PRO A 20 -14.37 -25.25 -5.63
N GLY A 21 -15.25 -25.92 -4.88
CA GLY A 21 -16.35 -25.28 -4.17
C GLY A 21 -15.86 -24.37 -3.04
N ILE A 22 -14.84 -24.82 -2.30
CA ILE A 22 -14.20 -24.01 -1.27
C ILE A 22 -13.47 -22.82 -1.89
N TRP A 23 -12.73 -23.01 -2.99
CA TRP A 23 -12.05 -21.92 -3.71
C TRP A 23 -13.04 -20.85 -4.20
N TYR A 24 -14.14 -21.27 -4.82
CA TYR A 24 -15.16 -20.34 -5.32
C TYR A 24 -15.81 -19.54 -4.18
N PHE A 25 -16.16 -20.19 -3.07
CA PHE A 25 -16.80 -19.51 -1.93
C PHE A 25 -15.85 -18.66 -1.08
N PHE A 26 -14.59 -19.08 -0.91
CA PHE A 26 -13.63 -18.36 -0.05
C PHE A 26 -12.76 -17.35 -0.80
N CYS A 27 -12.49 -17.52 -2.10
CA CYS A 27 -11.56 -16.62 -2.82
C CYS A 27 -12.25 -15.38 -3.42
N ASP A 28 -13.51 -15.49 -3.86
CA ASP A 28 -14.24 -14.39 -4.51
C ASP A 28 -14.74 -13.31 -3.51
N GLY A 29 -14.99 -13.70 -2.24
CA GLY A 29 -15.60 -12.81 -1.23
C GLY A 29 -14.65 -11.82 -0.53
N ILE A 30 -13.33 -12.01 -0.59
CA ILE A 30 -12.36 -11.22 0.20
C ILE A 30 -11.98 -9.91 -0.53
N GLU A 31 -12.24 -9.83 -1.84
CA GLU A 31 -11.83 -8.68 -2.66
C GLU A 31 -12.61 -7.38 -2.37
N VAL A 32 -13.86 -7.50 -1.89
CA VAL A 32 -14.72 -6.34 -1.62
C VAL A 32 -14.25 -5.57 -0.39
N LEU A 33 -13.73 -6.26 0.63
CA LEU A 33 -13.18 -5.62 1.82
C LEU A 33 -11.85 -4.90 1.54
N ALA A 34 -11.07 -5.40 0.56
CA ALA A 34 -9.82 -4.76 0.15
C ALA A 34 -10.04 -3.40 -0.55
N ARG A 35 -11.11 -3.25 -1.34
CA ARG A 35 -11.36 -2.02 -2.14
C ARG A 35 -11.88 -0.84 -1.33
N GLN A 36 -12.55 -1.07 -0.19
CA GLN A 36 -13.04 0.01 0.66
C GLN A 36 -11.96 0.54 1.62
N ASN A 37 -11.05 -0.33 2.06
CA ASN A 37 -9.94 0.08 2.91
C ASN A 37 -8.93 0.99 2.19
N THR A 38 -8.69 0.82 0.89
CA THR A 38 -7.69 1.64 0.17
C THR A 38 -8.00 3.14 0.21
N ARG A 39 -9.27 3.55 0.00
CA ARG A 39 -9.65 4.97 -0.01
C ARG A 39 -9.55 5.64 1.36
N ALA A 40 -9.86 4.92 2.43
CA ALA A 40 -9.71 5.41 3.81
C ALA A 40 -8.24 5.41 4.27
N ILE A 41 -7.46 4.43 3.81
CA ILE A 41 -6.02 4.35 4.03
C ILE A 41 -5.32 5.56 3.37
N ASP A 42 -5.66 5.91 2.14
CA ASP A 42 -4.97 6.98 1.40
C ASP A 42 -5.01 8.35 2.11
N ARG A 43 -6.16 8.74 2.69
CA ARG A 43 -6.23 9.98 3.48
C ARG A 43 -5.41 9.89 4.76
N ASN A 44 -5.48 8.77 5.47
CA ASN A 44 -4.71 8.57 6.70
C ASN A 44 -3.20 8.54 6.43
N VAL A 45 -2.79 7.99 5.29
CA VAL A 45 -1.39 7.96 4.85
C VAL A 45 -0.89 9.37 4.55
N ALA A 46 -1.67 10.23 3.90
CA ALA A 46 -1.30 11.62 3.69
C ALA A 46 -1.02 12.34 5.03
N PHE A 47 -1.90 12.24 6.01
CA PHE A 47 -1.65 12.86 7.32
C PHE A 47 -0.48 12.24 8.08
N GLN A 48 -0.27 10.93 7.96
CA GLN A 48 0.87 10.26 8.58
C GLN A 48 2.21 10.63 7.95
N THR A 49 2.27 10.78 6.62
CA THR A 49 3.50 11.21 5.93
C THR A 49 3.87 12.64 6.30
N VAL A 50 2.87 13.52 6.46
CA VAL A 50 3.09 14.88 7.00
C VAL A 50 3.66 14.85 8.42
N ALA A 51 3.12 14.01 9.31
CA ALA A 51 3.65 13.87 10.66
C ALA A 51 5.10 13.34 10.66
N GLN A 52 5.39 12.32 9.85
CA GLN A 52 6.73 11.75 9.71
C GLN A 52 7.72 12.75 9.08
N TYR A 53 7.26 13.56 8.14
CA TYR A 53 8.02 14.68 7.58
C TYR A 53 8.44 15.66 8.68
N HIS A 54 7.53 16.08 9.55
CA HIS A 54 7.86 17.00 10.64
C HIS A 54 8.86 16.40 11.64
N ILE A 55 8.78 15.10 11.90
CA ILE A 55 9.74 14.39 12.76
C ILE A 55 11.11 14.34 12.07
N ALA A 56 11.18 13.96 10.79
CA ALA A 56 12.42 13.90 10.03
C ALA A 56 13.09 15.28 9.93
N LYS A 57 12.30 16.34 9.72
CA LYS A 57 12.77 17.72 9.68
C LYS A 57 13.36 18.18 11.00
N ARG A 58 12.67 17.91 12.12
CA ARG A 58 13.18 18.20 13.48
C ARG A 58 14.41 17.38 13.84
N SER A 59 14.53 16.17 13.30
CA SER A 59 15.66 15.26 13.53
C SER A 59 16.87 15.55 12.63
N GLY A 60 16.80 16.54 11.73
CA GLY A 60 17.88 16.88 10.80
C GLY A 60 18.10 15.86 9.67
N LEU A 61 17.16 14.94 9.47
CA LEU A 61 17.24 13.89 8.45
C LEU A 61 16.75 14.43 7.10
N ALA A 62 17.54 15.30 6.47
CA ALA A 62 17.13 16.00 5.24
C ALA A 62 16.72 15.04 4.10
N ARG A 63 17.43 13.92 3.92
CA ARG A 63 17.07 12.90 2.90
C ARG A 63 15.74 12.21 3.21
N VAL A 64 15.46 11.94 4.48
CA VAL A 64 14.21 11.30 4.92
C VAL A 64 13.06 12.30 4.81
N ALA A 65 13.29 13.56 5.17
CA ALA A 65 12.31 14.64 5.00
C ALA A 65 11.93 14.83 3.52
N CYS A 66 12.91 14.80 2.61
CA CYS A 66 12.68 14.81 1.16
C CYS A 66 11.80 13.63 0.69
N ALA A 67 12.15 12.40 1.09
CA ALA A 67 11.36 11.21 0.74
C ALA A 67 9.92 11.26 1.29
N GLN A 68 9.74 11.76 2.52
CA GLN A 68 8.42 11.93 3.13
C GLN A 68 7.60 13.03 2.46
N ALA A 69 8.23 14.13 2.05
CA ALA A 69 7.56 15.18 1.28
C ALA A 69 7.09 14.68 -0.10
N ALA A 70 7.87 13.82 -0.75
CA ALA A 70 7.48 13.15 -2.00
C ALA A 70 6.33 12.14 -1.79
N ALA A 71 6.34 11.43 -0.66
CA ALA A 71 5.24 10.54 -0.28
C ALA A 71 3.95 11.33 0.00
N ALA A 72 4.05 12.52 0.60
CA ALA A 72 2.92 13.41 0.82
C ALA A 72 2.36 13.94 -0.52
N SER A 73 3.22 14.47 -1.42
CA SER A 73 2.78 14.99 -2.72
C SER A 73 2.09 13.91 -3.57
N THR A 74 2.65 12.70 -3.64
CA THR A 74 1.99 11.57 -4.34
C THR A 74 0.67 11.14 -3.70
N SER A 75 0.51 11.27 -2.38
CA SER A 75 -0.74 10.96 -1.67
C SER A 75 -1.83 11.98 -1.98
N PHE A 76 -1.50 13.28 -1.99
CA PHE A 76 -2.43 14.34 -2.40
C PHE A 76 -2.81 14.24 -3.88
N LEU A 77 -1.86 13.85 -4.75
CA LEU A 77 -2.14 13.58 -6.16
C LEU A 77 -3.15 12.44 -6.33
N ARG A 78 -3.00 11.33 -5.59
CA ARG A 78 -3.99 10.23 -5.61
C ARG A 78 -5.35 10.66 -5.06
N ALA A 79 -5.37 11.57 -4.10
CA ALA A 79 -6.58 12.15 -3.55
C ALA A 79 -7.26 13.18 -4.47
N ASN A 80 -6.68 13.50 -5.64
CA ASN A 80 -7.12 14.57 -6.55
C ASN A 80 -7.18 15.96 -5.88
N ASP A 81 -6.28 16.24 -4.93
CA ASP A 81 -6.16 17.55 -4.30
C ASP A 81 -4.98 18.34 -4.89
N GLU A 82 -5.27 19.13 -5.92
CA GLU A 82 -4.27 19.90 -6.67
C GLU A 82 -3.58 20.97 -5.80
N LYS A 83 -4.32 21.60 -4.86
CA LYS A 83 -3.80 22.70 -4.04
C LYS A 83 -2.77 22.20 -3.04
N ASP A 84 -3.11 21.13 -2.33
CA ASP A 84 -2.21 20.51 -1.38
C ASP A 84 -1.05 19.82 -2.09
N TYR A 85 -1.29 19.26 -3.28
CA TYR A 85 -0.24 18.72 -4.14
C TYR A 85 0.83 19.77 -4.49
N GLU A 86 0.44 20.93 -5.01
CA GLU A 86 1.38 22.00 -5.37
C GLU A 86 2.17 22.51 -4.14
N GLN A 87 1.49 22.66 -3.00
CA GLN A 87 2.13 23.09 -1.76
C GLN A 87 3.20 22.09 -1.29
N TRP A 88 2.88 20.80 -1.29
CA TRP A 88 3.81 19.75 -0.90
C TRP A 88 4.92 19.54 -1.92
N LYS A 89 4.66 19.76 -3.21
CA LYS A 89 5.69 19.69 -4.26
C LYS A 89 6.74 20.78 -4.11
N ASN A 90 6.33 21.99 -3.74
CA ASN A 90 7.26 23.08 -3.43
C ASN A 90 8.09 22.80 -2.17
N THR A 91 7.44 22.23 -1.14
CA THR A 91 8.11 21.82 0.10
C THR A 91 9.15 20.73 -0.16
N GLU A 92 8.78 19.71 -0.93
CA GLU A 92 9.66 18.63 -1.40
C GLU A 92 10.89 19.21 -2.11
N ARG A 93 10.69 20.11 -3.08
CA ARG A 93 11.80 20.74 -3.82
C ARG A 93 12.76 21.51 -2.92
N SER A 94 12.24 22.24 -1.93
CA SER A 94 13.05 22.98 -0.97
C SER A 94 13.88 22.05 -0.08
N ASP A 95 13.26 21.03 0.50
CA ASP A 95 13.92 20.13 1.45
C ASP A 95 14.84 19.11 0.76
N CYS A 96 14.51 18.66 -0.46
CA CYS A 96 15.40 17.83 -1.28
C CYS A 96 16.65 18.61 -1.71
N LYS A 97 16.54 19.90 -2.02
CA LYS A 97 17.70 20.77 -2.28
C LYS A 97 18.62 20.87 -1.05
N ILE A 98 18.04 21.02 0.14
CA ILE A 98 18.79 21.01 1.41
C ILE A 98 19.47 19.65 1.63
N ALA A 99 18.84 18.55 1.20
CA ALA A 99 19.40 17.20 1.28
C ALA A 99 20.49 16.90 0.22
N GLY A 100 20.78 17.84 -0.69
CA GLY A 100 21.70 17.66 -1.82
C GLY A 100 21.14 16.74 -2.91
N ILE A 101 19.82 16.55 -2.96
CA ILE A 101 19.12 15.78 -3.98
C ILE A 101 18.60 16.77 -5.01
N GLU A 102 19.23 16.81 -6.19
CA GLU A 102 18.70 17.56 -7.33
C GLU A 102 17.49 16.81 -7.90
N MET A 103 16.30 17.36 -7.66
CA MET A 103 15.09 16.81 -8.25
C MET A 103 14.90 17.38 -9.65
N ALA A 104 14.75 16.48 -10.63
CA ALA A 104 14.46 16.85 -12.01
C ALA A 104 13.14 17.63 -12.07
N SER A 105 13.24 18.91 -12.43
CA SER A 105 12.10 19.73 -12.83
C SER A 105 11.82 19.40 -14.29
N ASN A 106 10.71 18.73 -14.57
CA ASN A 106 10.12 18.74 -15.91
C ASN A 106 8.87 19.60 -15.85
#